data_AF-A0A528TVW7-F1
#
_entry.id   AF-A0A528TVW7-F1
#
_cell.length_a   1.000
_cell.length_b   1.000
_cell.length_c   1.000
_cell.angle_alpha   90.00
_cell.angle_beta   90.00
_cell.angle_gamma   90.00
#
_symmetry.space_group_name_H-M   'P 1'
#
loop_
_entity.id
_entity.type
_entity.pdbx_description
1 polymer ?
#
loop_
_entity_poly.entity_id
_entity_poly.type
_entity_poly.pdbx_seq_one_letter_code
_entity_poly.pdbx_strand_id
1 'polypeptide(L)'
;LGEISQVILPTVKGPDRIPDKATWPSSEQAKSELFRISKWDISKHGDGSTVSVKRCMRIDEYSIACELSAHLGWIEGEKFVESVFEGAPDRWTMVASKNR
;
A
#
# COMPACT_ATOMS: atom_id res chain seq x y z
N LEU A 1 32.84 -15.89 -9.17
CA LEU A 1 32.08 -14.99 -10.05
C LEU A 1 30.61 -15.29 -9.81
N GLY A 2 29.90 -14.44 -9.07
CA GLY A 2 28.49 -14.65 -8.74
C GLY A 2 27.62 -13.82 -9.68
N GLU A 3 26.72 -14.50 -10.40
CA GLU A 3 25.76 -13.85 -11.29
C GLU A 3 24.75 -13.02 -10.49
N ILE A 4 24.81 -11.71 -10.66
CA ILE A 4 23.77 -10.78 -10.21
C ILE A 4 22.59 -10.88 -11.18
N SER A 5 21.57 -11.63 -10.80
CA SER A 5 20.30 -11.70 -11.52
C SER A 5 19.60 -10.33 -11.42
N GLN A 6 19.82 -9.47 -12.41
CA GLN A 6 19.07 -8.23 -12.56
C GLN A 6 17.63 -8.60 -12.92
N VAL A 7 16.73 -8.48 -11.95
CA VAL A 7 15.28 -8.54 -12.19
C VAL A 7 14.93 -7.33 -13.07
N ILE A 8 14.80 -7.56 -14.37
CA ILE A 8 14.34 -6.56 -15.32
C ILE A 8 12.84 -6.41 -15.10
N LEU A 9 12.45 -5.43 -14.28
CA LEU A 9 11.06 -4.99 -14.22
C LEU A 9 10.71 -4.43 -15.62
N PRO A 10 9.63 -4.90 -16.26
CA PRO A 10 9.23 -4.37 -17.56
C PRO A 10 8.98 -2.88 -17.42
N THR A 11 9.68 -2.10 -18.24
CA THR A 11 9.51 -0.65 -18.30
C THR A 11 8.16 -0.35 -18.94
N VAL A 12 7.13 -0.15 -18.12
CA VAL A 12 5.81 0.29 -18.58
C VAL A 12 5.95 1.73 -19.11
N LYS A 13 5.90 1.88 -20.42
CA LYS A 13 5.77 3.16 -21.13
C LYS A 13 4.28 3.45 -21.35
N GLY A 14 3.73 4.47 -20.69
CA GLY A 14 2.36 4.96 -20.90
C GLY A 14 2.08 6.23 -20.08
N PRO A 15 1.16 7.13 -20.50
CA PRO A 15 1.16 8.54 -20.10
C PRO A 15 0.69 8.85 -18.66
N ASP A 16 0.00 7.93 -17.98
CA ASP A 16 -0.62 8.23 -16.67
C ASP A 16 -0.14 7.26 -15.59
N ARG A 17 1.12 7.42 -15.16
CA ARG A 17 1.66 6.66 -14.02
C ARG A 17 1.05 7.09 -12.68
N ILE A 18 0.51 8.30 -12.59
CA ILE A 18 -0.12 8.81 -11.38
C ILE A 18 -1.64 8.68 -11.56
N PRO A 19 -2.29 7.71 -10.92
CA PRO A 19 -3.74 7.58 -10.98
C PRO A 19 -4.41 8.76 -10.26
N ASP A 20 -5.61 9.14 -10.69
CA ASP A 20 -6.43 10.13 -9.98
C ASP A 20 -6.57 9.72 -8.50
N LYS A 21 -6.35 10.67 -7.58
CA LYS A 21 -6.45 10.44 -6.13
C LYS A 21 -7.82 9.90 -5.73
N ALA A 22 -8.89 10.24 -6.46
CA ALA A 22 -10.22 9.68 -6.25
C ALA A 22 -10.30 8.16 -6.51
N THR A 23 -9.33 7.60 -7.22
CA THR A 23 -9.26 6.16 -7.54
C THR A 23 -8.38 5.36 -6.58
N TRP A 24 -7.69 6.03 -5.64
CA TRP A 24 -6.80 5.37 -4.68
C TRP A 24 -7.61 4.63 -3.61
N PRO A 25 -7.00 3.67 -2.87
CA PRO A 25 -7.60 3.16 -1.65
C PRO A 25 -7.92 4.30 -0.68
N SER A 26 -9.06 4.21 0.00
CA SER A 26 -9.36 5.14 1.10
C SER A 26 -8.46 4.86 2.31
N SER A 27 -8.31 5.84 3.21
CA SER A 27 -7.57 5.65 4.46
C SER A 27 -8.11 4.49 5.31
N GLU A 28 -9.44 4.33 5.38
CA GLU A 28 -10.07 3.23 6.13
C GLU A 28 -9.87 1.87 5.46
N GLN A 29 -9.92 1.82 4.12
CA GLN A 29 -9.61 0.60 3.38
C GLN A 29 -8.13 0.23 3.55
N ALA A 30 -7.22 1.20 3.41
CA ALA A 30 -5.79 0.99 3.61
C ALA A 30 -5.47 0.53 5.04
N LYS A 31 -6.13 1.10 6.06
CA LYS A 31 -6.02 0.65 7.46
C LYS A 31 -6.48 -0.79 7.60
N SER A 32 -7.69 -1.10 7.16
CA SER A 32 -8.27 -2.44 7.29
C SER A 32 -7.39 -3.51 6.61
N GLU A 33 -6.93 -3.21 5.40
CA GLU A 33 -6.09 -4.11 4.61
C GLU A 33 -4.66 -4.26 5.17
N LEU A 34 -4.08 -3.19 5.72
CA LEU A 34 -2.78 -3.26 6.39
C LEU A 34 -2.83 -4.18 7.62
N PHE A 35 -3.90 -4.10 8.41
CA PHE A 35 -4.10 -5.00 9.54
C PHE A 35 -4.31 -6.45 9.08
N ARG A 36 -5.12 -6.65 8.03
CA ARG A 36 -5.38 -7.98 7.45
C ARG A 36 -4.09 -8.65 6.99
N ILE A 37 -3.29 -7.99 6.16
CA ILE A 37 -2.08 -8.59 5.60
C ILE A 37 -0.99 -8.81 6.67
N SER A 38 -0.90 -7.90 7.64
CA SER A 38 0.05 -7.99 8.75
C SER A 38 -0.41 -8.96 9.85
N LYS A 39 -1.62 -9.51 9.74
CA LYS A 39 -2.27 -10.40 10.72
C LYS A 39 -2.39 -9.75 12.11
N TRP A 40 -2.58 -8.44 12.15
CA TRP A 40 -2.86 -7.72 13.39
C TRP A 40 -4.36 -7.72 13.68
N ASP A 41 -4.72 -8.00 14.93
CA ASP A 41 -6.12 -8.01 15.37
C ASP A 41 -6.64 -6.57 15.48
N ILE A 42 -7.44 -6.16 14.49
CA ILE A 42 -7.98 -4.79 14.43
C ILE A 42 -8.93 -4.47 15.58
N SER A 43 -9.57 -5.47 16.19
CA SER A 43 -10.45 -5.24 17.36
C SER A 43 -9.65 -4.86 18.61
N LYS A 44 -8.37 -5.27 18.68
CA LYS A 44 -7.49 -4.98 19.82
C LYS A 44 -6.59 -3.78 19.58
N HIS A 45 -6.20 -3.58 18.33
CA HIS A 45 -5.14 -2.65 17.96
C HIS A 45 -5.65 -1.52 17.05
N GLY A 46 -6.86 -1.62 16.51
CA GLY A 46 -7.43 -0.63 15.61
C GLY A 46 -7.71 0.72 16.26
N ASP A 47 -8.04 0.72 17.55
CA ASP A 47 -8.29 1.94 18.32
C ASP A 47 -7.01 2.75 18.49
N GLY A 48 -7.11 4.07 18.32
CA GLY A 48 -5.96 4.98 18.31
C GLY A 48 -5.07 4.87 17.06
N SER A 49 -5.39 3.97 16.12
CA SER A 49 -4.59 3.75 14.92
C SER A 49 -5.18 4.44 13.70
N THR A 50 -4.33 5.08 12.89
CA THR A 50 -4.72 5.75 11.65
C THR A 50 -3.76 5.38 10.53
N VAL A 51 -4.26 5.31 9.30
CA VAL A 51 -3.46 5.12 8.10
C VAL A 51 -3.86 6.17 7.08
N SER A 52 -2.88 6.80 6.45
CA SER A 52 -3.08 7.78 5.39
C SER A 52 -2.37 7.33 4.13
N VAL A 53 -3.08 7.37 3.00
CA VAL A 53 -2.49 7.13 1.67
C VAL A 53 -1.81 8.42 1.19
N LYS A 54 -0.48 8.40 1.03
CA LYS A 54 0.32 9.61 0.75
C LYS A 54 0.56 9.83 -0.74
N ARG A 55 1.01 8.79 -1.44
CA ARG A 55 1.22 8.79 -2.89
C ARG A 55 0.90 7.42 -3.45
N CYS A 56 0.39 7.38 -4.68
CA CYS A 56 0.25 6.13 -5.41
C CYS A 56 0.73 6.26 -6.86
N MET A 57 1.14 5.13 -7.42
CA MET A 57 1.48 4.96 -8.83
C MET A 57 0.81 3.72 -9.39
N ARG A 58 0.29 3.82 -10.62
CA ARG A 58 -0.31 2.71 -11.32
C ARG A 58 0.77 1.73 -11.77
N ILE A 59 0.57 0.45 -11.47
CA ILE A 59 1.41 -0.65 -11.97
C ILE A 59 0.81 -1.14 -13.30
N ASP A 60 -0.49 -1.46 -13.28
CA ASP A 60 -1.29 -1.88 -14.44
C ASP A 60 -2.77 -1.47 -14.26
N GLU A 61 -3.68 -1.99 -15.09
CA GLU A 61 -5.12 -1.66 -15.04
C GLU A 61 -5.76 -2.00 -13.68
N TYR A 62 -5.29 -3.05 -13.01
CA TYR A 62 -5.87 -3.60 -11.80
C TYR A 62 -4.95 -3.53 -10.58
N SER A 63 -3.80 -2.85 -10.71
CA SER A 63 -2.77 -2.83 -9.66
C SER A 63 -2.19 -1.43 -9.44
N ILE A 64 -2.04 -1.06 -8.17
CA ILE A 64 -1.50 0.24 -7.74
C ILE A 64 -0.52 0.05 -6.59
N ALA A 65 0.65 0.71 -6.67
CA ALA A 65 1.58 0.81 -5.54
C ALA A 65 1.33 2.11 -4.79
N CYS A 66 1.26 2.07 -3.47
CA CYS A 66 1.03 3.24 -2.63
C CYS A 66 2.04 3.32 -1.47
N GLU A 67 2.50 4.53 -1.16
CA GLU A 67 3.14 4.84 0.12
C GLU A 67 2.05 5.25 1.12
N LEU A 68 2.07 4.59 2.27
CA LEU A 68 1.19 4.86 3.41
C LEU A 68 2.02 5.49 4.52
N SER A 69 1.41 6.39 5.31
CA SER A 69 1.89 6.64 6.66
C SER A 69 0.89 6.08 7.67
N ALA A 70 1.41 5.32 8.62
CA ALA A 70 0.65 4.59 9.62
C ALA A 70 1.06 5.10 11.00
N HIS A 71 0.09 5.57 11.76
CA HIS A 71 0.20 5.75 13.20
C HIS A 71 -0.53 4.60 13.85
N LEU A 72 0.18 3.76 14.61
CA LEU A 72 -0.39 2.58 15.25
C LEU A 72 -0.46 2.86 16.74
N GLY A 73 -1.65 2.86 17.34
CA GLY A 73 -1.86 3.32 18.72
C GLY A 73 -1.09 2.54 19.78
N TRP A 74 -0.52 1.39 19.42
CA TRP A 74 0.30 0.54 20.30
C TRP A 74 1.79 0.55 19.96
N ILE A 75 2.23 1.35 18.97
CA ILE A 75 3.63 1.48 18.54
C ILE A 75 3.99 2.96 18.49
N GLU A 76 5.12 3.32 19.07
CA GLU A 76 5.58 4.70 19.05
C GLU A 76 6.02 5.17 17.65
N GLY A 77 5.57 6.37 17.32
CA GLY A 77 5.94 7.11 16.11
C GLY A 77 5.13 6.76 14.86
N GLU A 78 5.30 7.57 13.84
CA GLU A 78 4.76 7.31 12.50
C GLU A 78 5.64 6.30 11.75
N LYS A 79 5.03 5.36 11.03
CA LYS A 79 5.70 4.39 10.17
C LYS A 79 5.32 4.61 8.72
N PHE A 80 6.29 4.52 7.83
CA PHE A 80 6.04 4.54 6.39
C PHE A 80 6.00 3.11 5.86
N VAL A 81 4.98 2.81 5.06
CA VAL A 81 4.75 1.49 4.49
C VAL A 81 4.62 1.62 2.98
N GLU A 82 5.44 0.89 2.24
CA GLU A 82 5.25 0.67 0.82
C GLU A 82 4.27 -0.49 0.65
N SER A 83 3.25 -0.31 -0.18
CA SER A 83 2.17 -1.27 -0.34
C SER A 83 1.78 -1.45 -1.80
N VAL A 84 1.27 -2.63 -2.14
CA VAL A 84 0.66 -2.91 -3.43
C VAL A 84 -0.79 -3.33 -3.18
N PHE A 85 -1.71 -2.72 -3.92
CA PHE A 85 -3.12 -3.07 -3.94
C PHE A 85 -3.51 -3.59 -5.32
N GLU A 86 -4.34 -4.63 -5.34
CA GLU A 86 -4.98 -5.17 -6.53
C GLU A 86 -6.50 -4.95 -6.45
N GLY A 87 -7.15 -4.74 -7.59
CA GLY A 87 -8.59 -4.54 -7.70
C GLY A 87 -8.95 -3.28 -8.49
N ALA A 88 -9.95 -2.57 -7.98
CA ALA A 88 -10.54 -1.39 -8.60
C ALA A 88 -10.89 -0.36 -7.51
N PRO A 89 -11.20 0.90 -7.88
CA PRO A 89 -11.69 1.90 -6.93
C PRO A 89 -12.78 1.34 -6.00
N ASP A 90 -12.70 1.71 -4.73
CA ASP A 90 -13.54 1.23 -3.62
C ASP A 90 -13.39 -0.26 -3.24
N ARG A 91 -12.71 -1.08 -4.07
CA ARG A 91 -12.54 -2.53 -3.86
C ARG A 91 -11.09 -2.98 -3.98
N TRP A 92 -10.18 -2.16 -3.47
CA TRP A 92 -8.76 -2.48 -3.39
C TRP A 92 -8.47 -3.52 -2.29
N THR A 93 -7.63 -4.50 -2.62
CA THR A 93 -7.10 -5.52 -1.70
C THR A 93 -5.59 -5.37 -1.63
N MET A 94 -5.02 -5.20 -0.44
CA MET A 94 -3.56 -5.13 -0.28
C MET A 94 -2.95 -6.54 -0.42
N VAL A 95 -2.06 -6.70 -1.39
CA VAL A 95 -1.41 -7.99 -1.69
C VAL A 95 0.03 -8.04 -1.22
N ALA A 96 0.65 -6.88 -0.98
CA ALA A 96 1.98 -6.78 -0.41
C ALA A 96 2.12 -5.52 0.45
N SER A 97 2.91 -5.62 1.51
CA SER A 97 3.34 -4.48 2.31
C SER A 97 4.81 -4.66 2.75
N LYS A 98 5.52 -3.54 2.87
CA LYS A 98 6.90 -3.50 3.35
C LYS A 98 7.10 -2.23 4.16
N ASN A 99 7.61 -2.38 5.38
CA ASN A 99 8.07 -1.24 6.17
C ASN A 99 9.32 -0.64 5.52
N ARG A 100 9.35 0.68 5.46
CA ARG A 100 10.50 1.43 4.93
C ARG A 100 11.60 1.62 5.97
#